data_AF-A0A427XE61-F1
#
_entry.id   AF-A0A427XE61-F1
#
_cell.length_a   1.000
_cell.length_b   1.000
_cell.length_c   1.000
_cell.angle_alpha   90.00
_cell.angle_beta   90.00
_cell.angle_gamma   90.00
#
_symmetry.space_group_name_H-M   'P 1'
#
loop_
_entity.id
_entity.type
_entity.pdbx_description
1 polymer ?
#
loop_
_entity_poly.entity_id
_entity_poly.type
_entity_poly.pdbx_seq_one_letter_code
_entity_poly.pdbx_strand_id
1 'polypeptide(L)'
;MVKKIDVHFKNGDWKEQPSGGGTLALRHSYGTKEIVFDGQEMKGKGFCSYTLAYHPGTEATATYDGQMVFHGTVLGKEGSVVFREHGQILNGKLSAIWTVIPQAATGELLGMSGRGAYEMIAGKSGLPVKGKLEVEFGEVPMMQPSVWRSTSIQYMM
;
A
#
# COMPACT_ATOMS: atom_id res chain seq x y z
N MET A 1 -22.74 -5.22 0.71
CA MET A 1 -23.08 -3.86 0.21
C MET A 1 -21.79 -3.05 0.19
N VAL A 2 -21.44 -2.50 -0.97
CA VAL A 2 -20.27 -1.63 -1.14
C VAL A 2 -20.51 -0.29 -0.46
N LYS A 3 -19.54 0.16 0.33
CA LYS A 3 -19.47 1.48 0.97
C LYS A 3 -18.32 2.27 0.35
N LYS A 4 -18.53 3.55 0.08
CA LYS A 4 -17.46 4.47 -0.36
C LYS A 4 -17.01 5.28 0.85
N ILE A 5 -15.72 5.28 1.15
CA ILE A 5 -15.16 5.99 2.29
C ILE A 5 -14.08 7.00 1.85
N ASP A 6 -13.97 8.06 2.62
CA ASP A 6 -12.87 9.03 2.53
C ASP A 6 -11.67 8.56 3.35
N VAL A 7 -10.51 8.46 2.70
CA VAL A 7 -9.26 8.04 3.35
C VAL A 7 -8.38 9.26 3.52
N HIS A 8 -8.06 9.60 4.77
CA HIS A 8 -7.11 10.66 5.10
C HIS A 8 -5.86 10.06 5.71
N PHE A 9 -4.70 10.46 5.20
CA PHE A 9 -3.43 9.94 5.69
C PHE A 9 -2.27 10.92 5.49
N LYS A 10 -1.15 10.63 6.15
CA LYS A 10 0.13 11.31 5.98
C LYS A 10 1.22 10.28 5.75
N ASN A 11 2.06 10.54 4.75
CA ASN A 11 3.26 9.74 4.53
C ASN A 11 4.34 10.13 5.54
N GLY A 12 4.95 9.13 6.16
CA GLY A 12 6.19 9.26 6.91
C GLY A 12 7.40 9.38 5.99
N ASP A 13 8.58 9.15 6.56
CA ASP A 13 9.84 9.27 5.85
C ASP A 13 10.00 8.19 4.79
N TRP A 14 10.50 8.61 3.63
CA TRP A 14 10.79 7.73 2.50
C TRP A 14 12.22 7.20 2.59
N LYS A 15 12.37 5.89 2.59
CA LYS A 15 13.67 5.21 2.56
C LYS A 15 13.78 4.45 1.25
N GLU A 16 14.73 4.82 0.40
CA GLU A 16 14.91 4.22 -0.92
C GLU A 16 16.34 3.78 -1.15
N GLN A 17 16.50 2.63 -1.78
CA GLN A 17 17.80 2.10 -2.18
C GLN A 17 17.71 1.50 -3.59
N PRO A 18 18.78 1.57 -4.41
CA PRO A 18 18.84 0.87 -5.68
C PRO A 18 18.65 -0.64 -5.50
N SER A 19 17.90 -1.28 -6.41
CA SER A 19 17.71 -2.74 -6.38
C SER A 19 18.88 -3.52 -7.00
N GLY A 20 19.82 -2.84 -7.66
CA GLY A 20 21.00 -3.43 -8.28
C GLY A 20 22.15 -2.41 -8.35
N GLY A 21 23.36 -2.88 -8.66
CA GLY A 21 24.55 -2.03 -8.85
C GLY A 21 24.82 -1.70 -10.32
N GLY A 22 25.71 -0.72 -10.54
CA GLY A 22 26.24 -0.35 -11.87
C GLY A 22 25.51 0.81 -12.56
N THR A 23 26.05 1.24 -13.69
CA THR A 23 25.51 2.33 -14.53
C THR A 23 24.41 1.78 -15.44
N LEU A 24 23.24 1.51 -14.88
CA LEU A 24 22.09 1.08 -15.67
C LEU A 24 21.44 2.28 -16.38
N ALA A 25 21.01 2.07 -17.62
CA ALA A 25 20.24 3.08 -18.37
C ALA A 25 18.87 3.38 -17.73
N LEU A 26 18.36 2.43 -16.93
CA LEU A 26 17.14 2.56 -16.13
C LEU A 26 17.49 2.42 -14.66
N ARG A 27 17.10 3.39 -13.85
CA ARG A 27 17.21 3.29 -12.39
C ARG A 27 16.02 2.48 -11.87
N HIS A 28 16.32 1.41 -11.15
CA HIS A 28 15.34 0.59 -10.44
C HIS A 28 15.65 0.59 -8.94
N SER A 29 14.64 0.81 -8.10
CA SER A 29 14.82 0.95 -6.66
C SER A 29 13.77 0.21 -5.86
N TYR A 30 14.14 -0.09 -4.62
CA TYR A 30 13.26 -0.56 -3.56
C TYR A 30 13.05 0.56 -2.56
N GLY A 31 11.79 0.84 -2.22
CA GLY A 31 11.41 1.92 -1.32
C GLY A 31 10.48 1.46 -0.21
N THR A 32 10.67 1.98 1.00
CA THR A 32 9.78 1.74 2.14
C THR A 32 9.36 3.05 2.80
N LYS A 33 8.17 3.02 3.39
CA LYS A 33 7.65 4.11 4.23
C LYS A 33 6.60 3.60 5.20
N GLU A 34 6.40 4.38 6.26
CA GLU A 34 5.22 4.26 7.10
C GLU A 34 4.17 5.29 6.68
N ILE A 35 2.90 4.95 6.84
CA ILE A 35 1.76 5.84 6.62
C ILE A 35 0.94 5.89 7.89
N VAL A 36 0.48 7.08 8.27
CA VAL A 36 -0.49 7.25 9.37
C VAL A 36 -1.83 7.62 8.77
N PHE A 37 -2.86 6.84 9.07
CA PHE A 37 -4.25 7.09 8.70
C PHE A 37 -4.99 7.75 9.88
N ASP A 38 -5.59 8.90 9.64
CA ASP A 38 -6.25 9.74 10.66
C ASP A 38 -7.68 10.14 10.28
N GLY A 39 -8.25 9.50 9.24
CA GLY A 39 -9.63 9.72 8.79
C GLY A 39 -10.69 9.22 9.78
N GLN A 40 -11.93 9.68 9.64
CA GLN A 40 -13.02 9.21 10.51
C GLN A 40 -13.35 7.72 10.25
N GLU A 41 -13.33 7.33 8.98
CA GLU A 41 -13.75 5.99 8.53
C GLU A 41 -12.60 5.00 8.44
N MET A 42 -11.34 5.47 8.47
CA MET A 42 -10.15 4.62 8.44
C MET A 42 -9.04 5.24 9.29
N LYS A 43 -8.60 4.53 10.33
CA LYS A 43 -7.55 4.98 11.27
C LYS A 43 -6.55 3.88 11.52
N GLY A 44 -5.27 4.21 11.60
CA GLY A 44 -4.24 3.22 11.88
C GLY A 44 -2.89 3.56 11.27
N LYS A 45 -2.09 2.52 11.04
CA LYS A 45 -0.77 2.63 10.43
C LYS A 45 -0.62 1.67 9.27
N GLY A 46 0.07 2.12 8.23
CA GLY A 46 0.46 1.31 7.07
C GLY A 46 1.98 1.19 6.99
N PHE A 47 2.48 -0.02 6.75
CA PHE A 47 3.89 -0.30 6.51
C PHE A 47 4.06 -0.72 5.05
N CYS A 48 4.76 0.09 4.27
CA CYS A 48 4.79 -0.05 2.82
C CYS A 48 6.15 -0.50 2.30
N SER A 49 6.11 -1.29 1.23
CA SER A 49 7.26 -1.75 0.46
C SER A 49 6.93 -1.71 -1.03
N TYR A 50 7.76 -1.02 -1.81
CA TYR A 50 7.56 -0.79 -3.25
C TYR A 50 8.82 -1.07 -4.07
N THR A 51 8.61 -1.44 -5.32
CA THR A 51 9.62 -1.41 -6.38
C THR A 51 9.29 -0.29 -7.36
N LEU A 52 10.28 0.49 -7.74
CA LEU A 52 10.13 1.66 -8.62
C LEU A 52 11.07 1.54 -9.82
N ALA A 53 10.57 1.86 -11.01
CA ALA A 53 11.37 2.02 -12.22
C ALA A 53 11.28 3.47 -12.69
N TYR A 54 12.41 4.16 -12.75
CA TYR A 54 12.50 5.53 -13.25
C TYR A 54 12.75 5.51 -14.75
N HIS A 55 11.97 6.29 -15.48
CA HIS A 55 12.00 6.30 -16.94
C HIS A 55 13.14 7.22 -17.44
N PRO A 56 13.74 6.93 -18.61
CA PRO A 56 14.77 7.79 -19.18
C PRO A 56 14.25 9.20 -19.47
N GLY A 57 15.13 10.20 -19.42
CA GLY A 57 14.86 11.55 -19.91
C GLY A 57 14.17 12.51 -18.93
N THR A 58 13.68 12.03 -17.77
CA THR A 58 13.20 12.92 -16.69
C THR A 58 13.32 12.23 -15.33
N GLU A 59 13.96 12.87 -14.34
CA GLU A 59 13.96 12.36 -12.95
C GLU A 59 12.57 12.37 -12.31
N ALA A 60 11.60 13.06 -12.91
CA ALA A 60 10.25 13.25 -12.41
C ALA A 60 9.21 12.25 -12.96
N THR A 61 9.63 11.18 -13.65
CA THR A 61 8.74 10.15 -14.19
C THR A 61 9.17 8.75 -13.76
N ALA A 62 8.24 7.99 -13.17
CA ALA A 62 8.48 6.63 -12.72
C ALA A 62 7.18 5.80 -12.68
N THR A 63 7.29 4.49 -12.74
CA THR A 63 6.22 3.56 -12.35
C THR A 63 6.59 2.82 -11.08
N TYR A 64 5.60 2.46 -10.28
CA TYR A 64 5.82 1.65 -9.08
C TYR A 64 4.72 0.60 -8.87
N ASP A 65 5.08 -0.49 -8.19
CA ASP A 65 4.18 -1.52 -7.68
C ASP A 65 4.67 -1.96 -6.30
N GLY A 66 3.79 -2.47 -5.45
CA GLY A 66 4.15 -3.00 -4.15
C GLY A 66 2.94 -3.20 -3.25
N GLN A 67 3.20 -3.22 -1.95
CA GLN A 67 2.20 -3.56 -0.95
C GLN A 67 2.32 -2.71 0.31
N MET A 68 1.20 -2.56 0.99
CA MET A 68 1.08 -1.97 2.31
C MET A 68 0.40 -2.95 3.26
N VAL A 69 1.04 -3.26 4.38
CA VAL A 69 0.39 -3.93 5.52
C VAL A 69 -0.25 -2.86 6.40
N PHE A 70 -1.58 -2.87 6.50
CA PHE A 70 -2.34 -1.95 7.34
C PHE A 70 -2.73 -2.62 8.66
N HIS A 71 -2.62 -1.87 9.75
CA HIS A 71 -3.13 -2.21 11.07
C HIS A 71 -3.98 -1.07 11.61
N GLY A 72 -5.23 -1.35 11.99
CA GLY A 72 -6.11 -0.35 12.57
C GLY A 72 -7.59 -0.66 12.38
N THR A 73 -8.39 0.39 12.17
CA THR A 73 -9.84 0.29 12.00
C THR A 73 -10.30 0.78 10.64
N VAL A 74 -11.27 0.08 10.05
CA VAL A 74 -12.01 0.50 8.86
C VAL A 74 -13.49 0.40 9.16
N LEU A 75 -14.21 1.51 9.05
CA LEU A 75 -15.64 1.62 9.40
C LEU A 75 -15.94 1.09 10.81
N GLY A 76 -15.03 1.35 11.75
CA GLY A 76 -15.12 0.91 13.14
C GLY A 76 -14.72 -0.55 13.40
N LYS A 77 -14.39 -1.34 12.37
CA LYS A 77 -13.94 -2.74 12.49
C LYS A 77 -12.43 -2.80 12.66
N GLU A 78 -11.95 -3.44 13.71
CA GLU A 78 -10.52 -3.54 14.02
C GLU A 78 -9.87 -4.78 13.42
N GLY A 79 -8.68 -4.62 12.86
CA GLY A 79 -7.91 -5.73 12.35
C GLY A 79 -6.70 -5.28 11.55
N SER A 80 -6.22 -6.19 10.71
CA SER A 80 -5.14 -5.92 9.76
C SER A 80 -5.53 -6.40 8.38
N VAL A 81 -4.99 -5.80 7.33
CA VAL A 81 -5.19 -6.25 5.95
C VAL A 81 -4.04 -5.77 5.08
N VAL A 82 -3.80 -6.44 3.96
CA VAL A 82 -2.81 -6.01 2.97
C VAL A 82 -3.51 -5.30 1.82
N PHE A 83 -2.94 -4.17 1.40
CA PHE A 83 -3.27 -3.51 0.15
C PHE A 83 -2.13 -3.76 -0.85
N ARG A 84 -2.47 -4.13 -2.09
CA ARG A 84 -1.56 -3.96 -3.22
C ARG A 84 -1.72 -2.55 -3.76
N GLU A 85 -0.62 -1.86 -4.01
CA GLU A 85 -0.63 -0.55 -4.69
C GLU A 85 0.20 -0.59 -5.96
N HIS A 86 -0.28 0.09 -6.99
CA HIS A 86 0.49 0.37 -8.19
C HIS A 86 0.12 1.75 -8.72
N GLY A 87 1.05 2.38 -9.42
CA GLY A 87 0.84 3.72 -9.92
C GLY A 87 2.02 4.25 -10.71
N GLN A 88 1.93 5.55 -11.01
CA GLN A 88 2.94 6.27 -11.76
C GLN A 88 3.16 7.66 -11.18
N ILE A 89 4.34 8.19 -11.42
CA ILE A 89 4.72 9.57 -11.23
C ILE A 89 4.86 10.18 -12.61
N LEU A 90 4.15 11.29 -12.87
CA LEU A 90 4.28 12.06 -14.09
C LEU A 90 4.39 13.54 -13.71
N ASN A 91 5.48 14.19 -14.13
CA ASN A 91 5.75 15.60 -13.83
C ASN A 91 5.65 15.91 -12.32
N GLY A 92 6.15 15.01 -11.48
CA GLY A 92 6.13 15.14 -10.02
C GLY A 92 4.77 14.89 -9.35
N LYS A 93 3.71 14.55 -10.11
CA LYS A 93 2.43 14.11 -9.56
C LYS A 93 2.37 12.58 -9.53
N LEU A 94 2.07 12.02 -8.36
CA LEU A 94 1.84 10.58 -8.17
C LEU A 94 0.35 10.30 -8.23
N SER A 95 -0.05 9.31 -9.05
CA SER A 95 -1.40 8.74 -9.07
C SER A 95 -1.32 7.25 -8.76
N ALA A 96 -2.10 6.82 -7.79
CA ALA A 96 -2.04 5.48 -7.22
C ALA A 96 -3.39 4.78 -7.25
N ILE A 97 -3.36 3.47 -7.41
CA ILE A 97 -4.50 2.58 -7.20
C ILE A 97 -4.11 1.60 -6.10
N TRP A 98 -4.92 1.51 -5.05
CA TRP A 98 -4.82 0.46 -4.04
C TRP A 98 -5.97 -0.56 -4.19
N THR A 99 -5.68 -1.83 -3.92
CA THR A 99 -6.66 -2.92 -3.92
C THR A 99 -6.42 -3.78 -2.70
N VAL A 100 -7.47 -4.09 -1.95
CA VAL A 100 -7.41 -4.97 -0.78
C VAL A 100 -7.09 -6.40 -1.22
N ILE A 101 -6.25 -7.10 -0.48
CA ILE A 101 -6.02 -8.55 -0.60
C ILE A 101 -6.86 -9.24 0.48
N PRO A 102 -8.08 -9.73 0.17
CA PRO A 102 -9.02 -10.17 1.19
C PRO A 102 -8.52 -11.33 2.05
N GLN A 103 -7.71 -12.22 1.46
CA GLN A 103 -7.17 -13.40 2.13
C GLN A 103 -6.15 -13.05 3.22
N ALA A 104 -5.59 -11.83 3.20
CA ALA A 104 -4.63 -11.36 4.18
C ALA A 104 -5.30 -10.60 5.34
N ALA A 105 -6.63 -10.48 5.32
CA ALA A 105 -7.35 -9.78 6.37
C ALA A 105 -7.38 -10.58 7.69
N THR A 106 -7.38 -9.87 8.81
CA THR A 106 -7.40 -10.44 10.16
C THR A 106 -8.42 -9.71 11.05
N GLY A 107 -8.76 -10.32 12.19
CA GLY A 107 -9.69 -9.72 13.15
C GLY A 107 -11.07 -9.47 12.55
N GLU A 108 -11.65 -8.31 12.83
CA GLU A 108 -12.96 -7.92 12.31
C GLU A 108 -12.92 -7.44 10.85
N LEU A 109 -11.72 -7.36 10.26
CA LEU A 109 -11.53 -7.09 8.84
C LEU A 109 -11.61 -8.34 7.96
N LEU A 110 -11.76 -9.54 8.53
CA LEU A 110 -11.99 -10.76 7.76
C LEU A 110 -13.16 -10.56 6.77
N GLY A 111 -12.97 -11.00 5.52
CA GLY A 111 -13.94 -10.83 4.44
C GLY A 111 -13.95 -9.43 3.80
N MET A 112 -13.07 -8.51 4.23
CA MET A 112 -12.92 -7.20 3.60
C MET A 112 -12.35 -7.32 2.19
N SER A 113 -13.03 -6.71 1.22
CA SER A 113 -12.53 -6.48 -0.13
C SER A 113 -12.70 -5.02 -0.51
N GLY A 114 -11.99 -4.55 -1.52
CA GLY A 114 -12.11 -3.16 -1.93
C GLY A 114 -11.04 -2.69 -2.89
N ARG A 115 -11.29 -1.52 -3.49
CA ARG A 115 -10.38 -0.83 -4.40
C ARG A 115 -10.58 0.66 -4.26
N GLY A 116 -9.52 1.41 -4.53
CA GLY A 116 -9.57 2.85 -4.47
C GLY A 116 -8.34 3.49 -5.11
N ALA A 117 -8.23 4.79 -4.93
CA ALA A 117 -7.18 5.59 -5.55
C ALA A 117 -6.88 6.83 -4.72
N TYR A 118 -5.68 7.36 -4.89
CA TYR A 118 -5.27 8.65 -4.36
C TYR A 118 -4.28 9.33 -5.30
N GLU A 119 -4.12 10.64 -5.11
CA GLU A 119 -3.11 11.42 -5.80
C GLU A 119 -2.34 12.28 -4.80
N MET A 120 -1.05 12.50 -5.06
CA MET A 120 -0.21 13.38 -4.25
C MET A 120 0.93 13.98 -5.05
N ILE A 121 1.64 14.94 -4.46
CA ILE A 121 2.92 15.42 -4.99
C ILE A 121 4.02 14.47 -4.54
N ALA A 122 4.76 13.92 -5.50
CA ALA A 122 5.88 13.02 -5.22
C ALA A 122 7.01 13.73 -4.45
N GLY A 123 7.71 13.00 -3.59
CA GLY A 123 8.85 13.53 -2.83
C GLY A 123 8.50 14.48 -1.67
N LYS A 124 7.22 14.65 -1.33
CA LYS A 124 6.78 15.43 -0.17
C LYS A 124 6.22 14.52 0.93
N SER A 125 6.90 14.45 2.08
CA SER A 125 6.42 13.76 3.29
C SER A 125 5.65 14.72 4.20
N GLY A 126 4.86 14.18 5.14
CA GLY A 126 4.15 14.94 6.18
C GLY A 126 2.93 15.75 5.73
N LEU A 127 2.73 15.98 4.43
CA LEU A 127 1.54 16.65 3.91
C LEU A 127 0.31 15.73 4.01
N PRO A 128 -0.87 16.27 4.37
CA PRO A 128 -2.12 15.53 4.30
C PRO A 128 -2.44 15.08 2.87
N VAL A 129 -2.78 13.81 2.72
CA VAL A 129 -3.25 13.21 1.47
C VAL A 129 -4.67 12.71 1.65
N LYS A 130 -5.49 12.89 0.61
CA LYS A 130 -6.85 12.36 0.53
C LYS A 130 -6.91 11.29 -0.55
N GLY A 131 -7.52 10.17 -0.22
CA GLY A 131 -7.83 9.08 -1.13
C GLY A 131 -9.29 8.67 -1.00
N LYS A 132 -9.72 7.81 -1.91
CA LYS A 132 -11.03 7.15 -1.86
C LYS A 132 -10.84 5.66 -1.78
N LEU A 133 -11.74 4.98 -1.07
CA LEU A 133 -11.80 3.51 -1.04
C LEU A 133 -13.26 3.07 -1.14
N GLU A 134 -13.54 2.18 -2.08
CA GLU A 134 -14.77 1.40 -2.10
C GLU A 134 -14.47 0.09 -1.36
N VAL A 135 -15.26 -0.21 -0.34
CA VAL A 135 -15.06 -1.35 0.56
C VAL A 135 -16.36 -2.12 0.75
N GLU A 136 -16.26 -3.43 0.80
CA GLU A 136 -17.34 -4.31 1.27
C GLU A 136 -16.80 -5.41 2.17
N PHE A 137 -17.70 -6.01 2.93
CA PHE A 137 -17.42 -7.15 3.79
C PHE A 137 -18.29 -8.31 3.31
N GLY A 138 -17.65 -9.32 2.74
CA GLY A 138 -18.28 -10.55 2.28
C GLY A 138 -18.28 -11.64 3.36
N GLU A 139 -18.83 -12.80 3.00
CA GLU A 139 -18.69 -14.00 3.83
C GLU A 139 -17.22 -14.41 3.92
N VAL A 140 -16.79 -14.78 5.13
CA VAL A 140 -15.44 -15.28 5.36
C VAL A 140 -15.42 -16.75 4.93
N PRO A 141 -14.68 -17.13 3.87
CA PRO A 141 -14.57 -18.54 3.51
C PRO A 141 -13.98 -19.29 4.70
N MET A 142 -14.58 -20.42 5.05
CA MET A 142 -14.16 -21.28 6.15
C MET A 142 -12.78 -21.87 5.84
N MET A 143 -11.69 -21.14 6.10
CA MET A 143 -10.32 -21.65 6.08
C MET A 143 -9.68 -21.51 7.48
N GLN A 144 -9.11 -22.63 7.90
CA GLN A 144 -8.67 -22.96 9.27
C GLN A 144 -7.56 -22.04 9.81
N PRO A 145 -7.42 -21.95 11.16
CA PRO A 145 -6.41 -21.10 11.78
C PRO A 145 -5.00 -21.61 11.48
N SER A 146 -4.32 -21.01 10.49
CA SER A 146 -2.87 -21.16 10.36
C SER A 146 -2.19 -20.13 11.23
N VAL A 147 -1.79 -20.54 12.43
CA VAL A 147 -0.76 -19.86 13.22
C VAL A 147 0.48 -19.74 12.33
N TRP A 148 0.96 -18.52 12.11
CA TRP A 148 2.22 -18.29 11.40
C TRP A 148 3.36 -18.95 12.19
N ARG A 149 3.83 -20.11 11.75
CA ARG A 149 5.16 -20.62 12.10
C ARG A 149 6.10 -20.12 11.01
N SER A 150 7.08 -19.29 11.39
CA SER A 150 8.17 -18.85 10.52
C SER A 150 8.78 -20.06 9.80
N THR A 151 8.37 -20.26 8.57
CA THR A 151 9.05 -21.11 7.60
C THR A 151 9.53 -20.15 6.54
N SER A 152 10.76 -19.67 6.73
CA SER A 152 11.51 -19.01 5.69
C SER A 152 11.36 -19.86 4.42
N ILE A 153 10.86 -19.28 3.34
CA ILE A 153 10.97 -19.91 2.02
C ILE A 153 12.47 -19.91 1.73
N GLN A 154 13.16 -20.98 2.08
CA GLN A 154 14.50 -21.23 1.61
C GLN A 154 14.37 -21.46 0.11
N TYR A 155 14.84 -20.50 -0.68
CA TYR A 155 15.04 -20.72 -2.10
C TYR A 155 16.00 -21.91 -2.23
N MET A 156 15.53 -23.00 -2.84
CA MET A 156 16.43 -24.03 -3.36
C MET A 156 17.24 -23.37 -4.47
N MET A 157 18.54 -23.18 -4.19
CA MET A 157 19.56 -22.97 -5.22
C MET A 157 19.90 -24.30 -5.86
#